data_AF-A0A3C0TMT5-F1
#
_entry.id   AF-A0A3C0TMT5-F1
#
_cell.length_a   1.000
_cell.length_b   1.000
_cell.length_c   1.000
_cell.angle_alpha   90.00
_cell.angle_beta   90.00
_cell.angle_gamma   90.00
#
_symmetry.space_group_name_H-M   'P 1'
#
loop_
_entity.id
_entity.type
_entity.pdbx_description
1 polymer ?
#
loop_
_entity_poly.entity_id
_entity_poly.type
_entity_poly.pdbx_seq_one_letter_code
_entity_poly.pdbx_strand_id
1 'polypeptide(L)' 'MRRYGIAILVSVVILFMTVKDSAALTIKNSKHDLSTGSTGATIKAAAAGGTSRVCVFCHTPHSANPDALAPLWNRK' A
#
# COMPACT_ATOMS: atom_id res chain seq x y z
N MET A 1 33.69 17.82 27.76
CA MET A 1 33.48 16.99 26.55
C MET A 1 32.42 15.89 26.76
N ARG A 2 32.55 14.99 27.76
CA ARG A 2 31.56 13.92 28.06
C ARG A 2 30.09 14.40 28.24
N ARG A 3 29.89 15.55 28.89
CA ARG A 3 28.55 16.10 29.18
C ARG A 3 27.82 16.58 27.92
N TYR A 4 28.56 17.18 26.98
CA TYR A 4 28.05 17.59 25.68
C TYR A 4 27.80 16.40 24.75
N GLY A 5 28.63 15.35 24.85
CA GLY A 5 28.40 14.10 24.11
C GLY A 5 27.09 13.39 24.49
N ILE A 6 26.75 13.35 25.79
CA ILE A 6 25.47 12.80 26.26
C ILE A 6 24.30 13.66 25.77
N ALA A 7 24.41 14.99 25.86
CA ALA A 7 23.36 15.89 25.40
C ALA A 7 23.09 15.75 23.89
N ILE A 8 24.14 15.62 23.07
CA ILE A 8 24.01 15.40 21.61
C ILE A 8 23.35 14.06 21.32
N LEU A 9 23.75 12.99 22.00
CA LEU A 9 23.14 11.66 21.84
C LEU A 9 21.65 11.68 22.19
N VAL A 10 21.27 12.34 23.29
CA VAL A 10 19.87 12.47 23.70
C VAL A 10 19.07 13.28 22.67
N SER A 11 19.60 14.40 22.18
CA SER A 11 18.92 15.18 21.13
C SER A 11 18.74 14.41 19.83
N VAL A 12 19.73 13.61 19.42
CA VAL A 12 19.62 12.76 18.22
C VAL A 12 18.55 11.69 18.41
N VAL A 13 18.54 10.99 19.56
CA VAL A 13 17.53 9.97 19.87
C VAL A 13 16.13 10.58 19.86
N ILE A 14 15.94 11.74 20.48
CA ILE A 14 14.64 12.45 20.51
C ILE A 14 14.19 12.82 19.09
N LEU A 15 15.11 13.34 18.25
CA LEU A 15 14.80 13.69 16.87
C LEU A 15 14.30 12.47 16.09
N PHE A 16 14.95 11.31 16.23
CA PHE A 16 14.53 10.07 15.59
C PHE A 16 13.16 9.57 16.08
N MET A 17 12.78 9.80 17.35
CA MET A 17 11.46 9.41 17.86
C MET A 17 10.31 10.28 17.32
N THR A 18 10.61 11.42 16.69
CA THR A 18 9.59 12.35 16.17
C THR A 18 9.27 12.17 14.69
N VAL A 19 9.91 11.22 14.00
CA VAL A 19 9.57 10.88 12.61
C VAL A 19 8.21 10.19 12.61
N LYS A 20 7.13 10.97 12.50
CA LYS A 20 5.80 10.44 12.25
C LYS A 20 5.75 9.97 10.80
N ASP A 21 5.28 8.74 10.60
CA ASP A 21 4.90 8.24 9.28
C ASP A 21 3.91 9.24 8.68
N SER A 22 4.31 9.88 7.59
CA SER A 22 3.40 10.70 6.81
C SER A 22 2.38 9.74 6.22
N ALA A 23 1.17 9.72 6.78
CA ALA A 23 0.05 8.98 6.23
C ALA A 23 -0.36 9.65 4.91
N ALA A 24 0.41 9.40 3.85
CA ALA A 24 -0.09 9.54 2.49
C ALA A 24 -1.43 8.78 2.46
N LEU A 25 -2.47 9.40 1.90
CA LEU A 25 -3.78 8.77 1.69
C LEU A 25 -3.59 7.60 0.72
N THR A 26 -3.12 6.48 1.26
CA THR A 26 -2.85 5.26 0.53
C THR A 26 -4.13 4.43 0.50
N ILE A 27 -4.36 3.74 -0.62
CA ILE A 27 -5.44 2.78 -0.67
C ILE A 27 -5.13 1.60 0.23
N LYS A 28 -3.85 1.19 0.36
CA LYS A 28 -3.45 0.00 1.13
C LYS A 28 -3.88 0.11 2.59
N ASN A 29 -4.54 -0.91 3.11
CA ASN A 29 -5.11 -0.95 4.47
C ASN A 29 -6.09 0.19 4.79
N SER A 30 -6.63 0.86 3.78
CA SER A 30 -7.81 1.73 3.94
C SER A 30 -9.09 0.89 3.83
N LYS A 31 -10.25 1.52 4.02
CA LYS A 31 -11.56 0.90 3.76
C LYS A 31 -11.76 0.48 2.30
N HIS A 32 -10.97 1.03 1.37
CA HIS A 32 -11.03 0.73 -0.06
C HIS A 32 -9.97 -0.29 -0.52
N ASP A 33 -9.12 -0.80 0.38
CA ASP A 33 -8.25 -1.92 0.05
C ASP A 33 -9.06 -3.20 0.02
N LEU A 34 -9.52 -3.60 -1.16
CA LEU A 34 -10.29 -4.82 -1.37
C LEU A 34 -9.41 -6.06 -1.59
N SER A 35 -8.09 -5.93 -1.48
CA SER A 35 -7.17 -7.06 -1.62
C SER A 35 -7.29 -8.04 -0.44
N THR A 36 -6.89 -9.30 -0.65
CA THR A 36 -6.96 -10.35 0.38
C THR A 36 -6.19 -10.02 1.65
N GLY A 37 -5.14 -9.21 1.56
CA GLY A 37 -4.27 -8.83 2.67
C GLY A 37 -4.71 -7.59 3.44
N SER A 38 -5.84 -6.96 3.08
CA SER A 38 -6.28 -5.72 3.71
C SER A 38 -6.62 -5.90 5.18
N THR A 39 -5.99 -5.08 6.02
CA THR A 39 -6.29 -4.98 7.47
C THR A 39 -7.32 -3.90 7.79
N GLY A 40 -7.67 -3.04 6.82
CA GLY A 40 -8.56 -1.89 7.02
C GLY A 40 -9.97 -2.06 6.45
N ALA A 41 -10.18 -3.04 5.55
CA ALA A 41 -11.47 -3.29 4.94
C ALA A 41 -12.21 -4.45 5.64
N THR A 42 -13.47 -4.19 5.98
CA THR A 42 -14.40 -5.21 6.50
C THR A 42 -14.81 -6.19 5.40
N ILE A 43 -15.10 -5.67 4.20
CA ILE A 43 -15.44 -6.45 3.01
C ILE A 43 -14.25 -6.38 2.05
N LYS A 44 -13.69 -7.54 1.68
CA LYS A 44 -12.54 -7.67 0.79
C LYS A 44 -12.57 -9.02 0.10
N ALA A 45 -11.67 -9.23 -0.87
CA ALA A 45 -11.53 -10.51 -1.55
C ALA A 45 -11.25 -11.66 -0.58
N ALA A 46 -11.88 -12.81 -0.83
CA ALA A 46 -11.64 -14.04 -0.05
C ALA A 46 -10.23 -14.56 -0.29
N ALA A 47 -9.67 -15.26 0.71
CA ALA A 47 -8.34 -15.85 0.57
C ALA A 47 -8.25 -16.87 -0.57
N ALA A 48 -9.29 -17.68 -0.75
CA ALA A 48 -9.40 -18.61 -1.88
C ALA A 48 -10.00 -17.90 -3.10
N GLY A 49 -9.31 -17.97 -4.24
CA GLY A 49 -9.77 -17.37 -5.51
C GLY A 49 -9.70 -15.84 -5.59
N GLY A 50 -9.34 -15.15 -4.49
CA GLY A 50 -9.10 -13.71 -4.49
C GLY A 50 -7.68 -13.31 -4.90
N THR A 51 -7.40 -12.01 -4.84
CA THR A 51 -6.10 -11.43 -5.24
C THR A 51 -5.55 -10.43 -4.21
N SER A 52 -4.23 -10.38 -4.09
CA SER A 52 -3.51 -9.41 -3.25
C SER A 52 -3.23 -8.08 -3.97
N ARG A 53 -3.63 -7.94 -5.24
CA ARG A 53 -3.41 -6.72 -6.02
C ARG A 53 -4.48 -5.68 -5.70
N VAL A 54 -4.08 -4.54 -5.13
CA VAL A 54 -5.00 -3.46 -4.70
C VAL A 54 -5.65 -2.76 -5.90
N CYS A 55 -4.88 -2.48 -6.96
CA CYS A 55 -5.34 -1.62 -8.05
C CYS A 55 -6.37 -2.28 -8.97
N VAL A 56 -6.40 -3.61 -9.09
CA VAL A 56 -7.25 -4.32 -10.07
C VAL A 56 -8.74 -4.30 -9.73
N PHE A 57 -9.09 -3.89 -8.50
CA PHE A 57 -10.47 -3.70 -8.08
C PHE A 57 -11.08 -2.40 -8.61
N CYS A 58 -10.25 -1.42 -8.98
CA CYS A 58 -10.69 -0.12 -9.49
C CYS A 58 -10.22 0.12 -10.93
N HIS A 59 -9.11 -0.49 -11.34
CA HIS A 59 -8.54 -0.38 -12.67
C HIS A 59 -8.64 -1.69 -13.42
N THR A 60 -9.06 -1.62 -14.68
CA THR A 60 -9.11 -2.77 -15.58
C THR A 60 -7.70 -3.17 -16.04
N PRO A 61 -7.20 -4.37 -15.73
CA PRO A 61 -5.91 -4.83 -16.24
C PRO A 61 -5.98 -5.18 -17.74
N HIS A 62 -4.83 -5.21 -18.40
CA HIS A 62 -4.74 -5.84 -19.71
C HIS A 62 -5.12 -7.32 -19.58
N SER A 63 -5.94 -7.82 -20.52
CA SER A 63 -6.49 -9.17 -20.49
C SER A 63 -7.40 -9.46 -19.28
N ALA A 64 -8.08 -8.44 -18.74
CA ALA A 64 -9.12 -8.63 -17.72
C ALA A 64 -10.23 -9.60 -18.16
N ASN A 65 -10.48 -9.66 -19.47
CA ASN A 65 -11.32 -10.65 -20.11
C ASN A 65 -10.48 -11.41 -21.15
N PRO A 66 -10.00 -12.63 -20.85
CA PRO A 66 -9.25 -13.44 -21.81
C PRO A 66 -10.13 -13.99 -22.95
N ASP A 67 -11.44 -14.06 -22.76
CA ASP A 67 -12.40 -14.55 -23.75
C ASP A 67 -12.85 -13.45 -24.72
N ALA A 68 -12.55 -12.19 -24.40
CA ALA A 68 -12.78 -11.09 -25.33
C ALA A 68 -11.81 -11.19 -26.51
N LEU A 69 -12.33 -11.60 -27.68
CA LEU A 69 -11.63 -11.54 -28.97
C LEU A 69 -11.52 -10.09 -29.49
N ALA A 70 -11.14 -9.16 -28.62
CA ALA A 70 -10.91 -7.77 -28.96
C ALA A 70 -9.39 -7.50 -28.96
N PRO A 71 -8.86 -6.81 -29.99
CA PRO A 71 -7.47 -6.40 -29.97
C PRO A 71 -7.23 -5.49 -28.76
N LEU A 72 -6.14 -5.71 -28.04
CA LEU A 72 -5.66 -4.71 -27.09
C LEU A 72 -5.39 -3.45 -27.91
N TRP A 73 -5.99 -2.34 -27.50
CA TRP A 73 -6.07 -1.05 -28.19
C TRP A 73 -4.70 -0.44 -28.53
N ASN A 74 -3.61 -1.09 -28.10
CA ASN A 74 -2.22 -0.75 -28.39
C ASN A 74 -1.35 -1.95 -28.82
N ARG A 75 -1.94 -3.02 -29.36
CA ARG A 75 -1.24 -4.14 -30.00
C ARG A 75 -1.79 -4.27 -31.42
N LYS A 76 -1.01 -3.81 -32.40
CA LYS A 76 -1.25 -4.07 -33.82
C LYS A 76 -0.82 -5.49 -34.16
#